data_AF-A0A382ZFG7-F1
#
_entry.id   AF-A0A382ZFG7-F1
#
_cell.length_a   1.000
_cell.length_b   1.000
_cell.length_c   1.000
_cell.angle_alpha   90.00
_cell.angle_beta   90.00
_cell.angle_gamma   90.00
#
_symmetry.space_group_name_H-M   'P 1'
#
loop_
_entity.id
_entity.type
_entity.pdbx_description
1 polymer ?
#
loop_
_entity_poly.entity_id
_entity_poly.type
_entity_poly.pdbx_seq_one_letter_code
_entity_poly.pdbx_strand_id
1 'polypeptide(L)'
;MKARAGIGLATLFTMWAMNPIAAQERVEIEVGEYILETYVGEYEFAPGIALVVTLENGDLFAQLAGQGRAPIFAESETKFFYRGVDAQLTFTKDASGAVTGLILHQDGVPDQPAPKVSSELPAAADVVEIRGDVAHRGDVENELGPIEEAFRSVPDDNNNRRAYADVLFRLGNIWQADDVIAPLATASSSNLDDLQLGARISLMMSDYDRAEMLFERL
;
A
#
# COMPACT_ATOMS: atom_id res chain seq x y z
N MET A 1 33.46 -11.44 45.38
CA MET A 1 33.08 -11.74 43.98
C MET A 1 31.56 -11.85 43.92
N LYS A 2 30.93 -11.17 42.95
CA LYS A 2 29.49 -10.96 42.82
C LYS A 2 28.79 -12.16 42.16
N ALA A 3 27.59 -12.52 42.61
CA ALA A 3 26.48 -13.08 41.81
C ALA A 3 25.20 -13.01 42.65
N ARG A 4 24.37 -11.98 42.43
CA ARG A 4 23.19 -11.92 41.52
C ARG A 4 21.93 -12.52 42.15
N ALA A 5 21.04 -11.61 42.54
CA ALA A 5 19.68 -11.84 42.97
C ALA A 5 18.82 -12.36 41.80
N GLY A 6 17.94 -13.31 42.10
CA GLY A 6 16.87 -13.76 41.22
C GLY A 6 15.66 -14.10 42.08
N ILE A 7 14.90 -13.08 42.50
CA ILE A 7 13.58 -13.28 43.10
C ILE A 7 12.62 -13.42 41.93
N GLY A 8 12.26 -14.66 41.61
CA GLY A 8 11.17 -14.98 40.72
C GLY A 8 9.84 -14.66 41.41
N LEU A 9 9.10 -13.71 40.85
CA LEU A 9 7.74 -13.41 41.27
C LEU A 9 6.74 -14.22 40.43
N ALA A 10 6.08 -15.13 41.13
CA ALA A 10 4.63 -15.38 41.12
C ALA A 10 3.93 -15.74 39.80
N THR A 11 3.75 -17.05 39.63
CA THR A 11 2.56 -17.80 39.17
C THR A 11 1.21 -17.07 38.98
N LEU A 12 0.48 -17.41 37.89
CA LEU A 12 -0.78 -18.21 37.85
C LEU A 12 -1.27 -18.30 36.36
N PHE A 13 -1.41 -19.48 35.74
CA PHE A 13 -2.56 -20.41 35.76
C PHE A 13 -3.76 -20.00 34.87
N THR A 14 -3.80 -20.63 33.67
CA THR A 14 -4.97 -21.23 32.98
C THR A 14 -6.07 -20.34 32.34
N MET A 15 -6.22 -20.51 31.00
CA MET A 15 -7.39 -20.32 30.11
C MET A 15 -8.49 -19.30 30.47
N TRP A 16 -8.55 -18.21 29.69
CA TRP A 16 -9.77 -17.52 29.23
C TRP A 16 -9.32 -16.59 28.10
N ALA A 17 -9.65 -16.84 26.83
CA ALA A 17 -10.96 -16.72 26.17
C ALA A 17 -10.68 -15.77 25.00
N MET A 18 -11.26 -16.05 23.84
CA MET A 18 -11.26 -15.14 22.70
C MET A 18 -11.47 -13.71 23.19
N ASN A 19 -10.49 -12.83 22.98
CA ASN A 19 -10.81 -11.44 22.78
C ASN A 19 -11.10 -11.35 21.28
N PRO A 20 -12.36 -11.39 20.80
CA PRO A 20 -12.59 -10.84 19.48
C PRO A 20 -11.99 -9.44 19.56
N ILE A 21 -11.03 -9.12 18.69
CA ILE A 21 -10.61 -7.74 18.51
C ILE A 21 -11.90 -7.02 18.16
N ALA A 22 -12.47 -6.31 19.13
CA ALA A 22 -13.64 -5.51 18.91
C ALA A 22 -13.14 -4.42 17.96
N ALA A 23 -13.37 -4.61 16.66
CA ALA A 23 -13.42 -3.51 15.72
C ALA A 23 -14.26 -2.45 16.42
N GLN A 24 -13.65 -1.32 16.76
CA GLN A 24 -14.32 -0.23 17.44
C GLN A 24 -15.60 0.05 16.66
N GLU A 25 -16.76 0.12 17.33
CA GLU A 25 -18.06 0.25 16.66
C GLU A 25 -18.11 1.61 15.96
N ARG A 26 -17.66 1.67 14.70
CA ARG A 26 -17.64 2.88 13.88
C ARG A 26 -19.02 3.07 13.30
N VAL A 27 -19.60 4.25 13.56
CA VAL A 27 -20.87 4.63 12.97
C VAL A 27 -20.58 5.37 11.69
N GLU A 28 -20.99 4.77 10.58
CA GLU A 28 -20.96 5.44 9.29
C GLU A 28 -22.03 6.54 9.24
N ILE A 29 -21.66 7.69 8.69
CA ILE A 29 -22.58 8.78 8.40
C ILE A 29 -22.69 9.00 6.89
N GLU A 30 -23.86 9.44 6.46
CA GLU A 30 -24.06 9.86 5.08
C GLU A 30 -23.55 11.29 4.90
N VAL A 31 -22.59 11.48 4.00
CA VAL A 31 -22.02 12.79 3.65
C VAL A 31 -22.47 13.13 2.22
N GLY A 32 -22.95 14.34 2.01
CA GLY A 32 -23.44 14.77 0.70
C GLY A 32 -22.35 14.69 -0.37
N GLU A 33 -22.73 14.25 -1.57
CA GLU A 33 -21.82 14.03 -2.71
C GLU A 33 -20.96 15.28 -3.03
N TYR A 34 -21.55 16.47 -2.95
CA TYR A 34 -20.83 17.74 -3.16
C TYR A 34 -19.68 17.97 -2.17
N ILE A 35 -19.74 17.39 -0.96
CA ILE A 35 -18.64 17.43 0.01
C ILE A 35 -17.61 16.35 -0.36
N LEU A 36 -18.07 15.15 -0.72
CA LEU A 36 -17.19 14.04 -1.11
C LEU A 36 -16.32 14.39 -2.32
N GLU A 37 -16.88 15.09 -3.31
CA GLU A 37 -16.15 15.61 -4.47
C GLU A 37 -14.93 16.46 -4.06
N THR A 38 -15.01 17.19 -2.95
CA THR A 38 -13.88 18.04 -2.48
C THR A 38 -12.68 17.23 -2.02
N TYR A 39 -12.89 15.97 -1.64
CA TYR A 39 -11.84 15.05 -1.19
C TYR A 39 -11.17 14.30 -2.35
N VAL A 40 -11.73 14.32 -3.55
CA VAL A 40 -11.13 13.71 -4.74
C VAL A 40 -9.80 14.40 -5.06
N GLY A 41 -8.78 13.60 -5.36
CA GLY A 41 -7.45 14.10 -5.71
C GLY A 41 -6.33 13.14 -5.31
N GLU A 42 -5.10 13.64 -5.45
CA GLU A 42 -3.87 12.90 -5.15
C GLU A 42 -3.19 13.50 -3.92
N TYR A 43 -2.78 12.63 -3.00
CA TYR A 43 -2.19 12.98 -1.72
C TYR A 43 -0.83 12.30 -1.57
N GLU A 44 0.22 13.10 -1.60
CA GLU A 44 1.60 12.60 -1.68
C GLU A 44 2.22 12.44 -0.29
N PHE A 45 2.69 11.23 0.04
CA PHE A 45 3.47 10.98 1.25
C PHE A 45 4.96 11.19 1.01
N ALA A 46 5.42 10.87 -0.20
CA ALA A 46 6.79 11.03 -0.70
C ALA A 46 6.76 10.99 -2.24
N PRO A 47 7.83 11.42 -2.93
CA PRO A 47 7.93 11.33 -4.39
C PRO A 47 7.59 9.94 -4.93
N GLY A 48 6.53 9.86 -5.75
CA GLY A 48 6.04 8.60 -6.33
C GLY A 48 5.22 7.71 -5.38
N ILE A 49 5.01 8.13 -4.13
CA ILE A 49 4.14 7.47 -3.15
C ILE A 49 2.97 8.40 -2.85
N ALA A 50 1.86 8.16 -3.54
CA ALA A 50 0.63 8.89 -3.32
C ALA A 50 -0.54 7.96 -3.00
N LEU A 51 -1.52 8.51 -2.28
CA LEU A 51 -2.85 7.95 -2.18
C LEU A 51 -3.78 8.74 -3.07
N VAL A 52 -4.43 8.03 -3.99
CA VAL A 52 -5.42 8.59 -4.89
C VAL A 52 -6.79 8.36 -4.28
N VAL A 53 -7.56 9.44 -4.13
CA VAL A 53 -8.95 9.40 -3.69
C VAL A 53 -9.85 9.65 -4.89
N THR A 54 -10.74 8.69 -5.18
CA THR A 54 -11.75 8.78 -6.24
C THR A 54 -13.15 8.70 -5.67
N LEU A 55 -14.14 9.23 -6.42
CA LEU A 55 -15.56 9.15 -6.09
C LEU A 55 -16.25 8.30 -7.16
N GLU A 56 -16.86 7.19 -6.77
CA GLU A 56 -17.59 6.29 -7.67
C GLU A 56 -18.95 5.95 -7.04
N ASN A 57 -20.05 6.24 -7.76
CA ASN A 57 -21.42 5.93 -7.32
C ASN A 57 -21.80 6.47 -5.93
N GLY A 58 -21.24 7.61 -5.52
CA GLY A 58 -21.50 8.23 -4.21
C GLY A 58 -20.58 7.76 -3.08
N ASP A 59 -19.70 6.79 -3.34
CA ASP A 59 -18.72 6.30 -2.36
C ASP A 59 -17.30 6.76 -2.71
N LEU A 60 -16.53 7.10 -1.67
CA LEU A 60 -15.11 7.38 -1.84
C LEU A 60 -14.29 6.08 -1.84
N PHE A 61 -13.32 6.03 -2.74
CA PHE A 61 -12.32 4.98 -2.80
C PHE A 61 -10.94 5.58 -2.59
N ALA A 62 -10.12 4.89 -1.82
CA ALA A 62 -8.72 5.24 -1.61
C ALA A 62 -7.83 4.14 -2.20
N GLN A 63 -6.82 4.57 -2.95
CA GLN A 63 -5.80 3.69 -3.52
C GLN A 63 -4.43 4.23 -3.17
N LEU A 64 -3.73 3.54 -2.28
CA LEU A 64 -2.31 3.80 -2.05
C LEU A 64 -1.49 3.23 -3.21
N ALA A 65 -0.48 3.97 -3.67
CA ALA A 65 0.41 3.54 -4.75
C ALA A 65 0.93 2.11 -4.51
N GLY A 66 0.77 1.24 -5.51
CA GLY A 66 1.20 -0.15 -5.45
C GLY A 66 0.28 -1.09 -4.66
N GLN A 67 -0.82 -0.61 -4.09
CA GLN A 67 -1.86 -1.40 -3.42
C GLN A 67 -3.18 -1.42 -4.22
N GLY A 68 -4.07 -2.35 -3.87
CA GLY A 68 -5.44 -2.37 -4.39
C GLY A 68 -6.27 -1.21 -3.86
N ARG A 69 -7.23 -0.74 -4.66
CA ARG A 69 -8.21 0.27 -4.22
C ARG A 69 -9.17 -0.32 -3.18
N ALA A 70 -9.54 0.46 -2.17
CA ALA A 70 -10.50 0.06 -1.16
C ALA A 70 -11.52 1.19 -0.89
N PRO A 71 -12.80 0.86 -0.64
CA PRO A 71 -13.78 1.86 -0.24
C PRO A 71 -13.46 2.41 1.15
N ILE A 72 -13.68 3.70 1.33
CA ILE A 72 -13.55 4.40 2.61
C ILE A 72 -14.92 4.96 3.01
N PHE A 73 -15.25 4.81 4.29
CA PHE A 73 -16.57 5.14 4.83
C PHE A 73 -16.45 6.32 5.78
N ALA A 74 -17.36 7.29 5.68
CA ALA A 74 -17.31 8.48 6.51
C ALA A 74 -17.72 8.15 7.96
N GLU A 75 -16.85 8.42 8.92
CA GLU A 75 -17.19 8.47 10.36
C GLU A 75 -17.60 9.90 10.76
N SER A 76 -17.07 10.91 10.05
CA SER A 76 -17.46 12.31 10.17
C SER A 76 -17.30 13.00 8.82
N GLU A 77 -17.60 14.30 8.73
CA GLU A 77 -17.39 15.06 7.49
C GLU A 77 -15.95 14.94 6.96
N THR A 78 -14.95 14.84 7.84
CA THR A 78 -13.51 14.80 7.47
C THR A 78 -12.79 13.52 7.86
N LYS A 79 -13.42 12.61 8.59
CA LYS A 79 -12.82 11.36 9.04
C LYS A 79 -13.44 10.18 8.32
N PHE A 80 -12.58 9.33 7.80
CA PHE A 80 -12.96 8.16 7.03
C PHE A 80 -12.23 6.94 7.55
N PHE A 81 -12.83 5.77 7.41
CA PHE A 81 -12.25 4.50 7.84
C PHE A 81 -12.43 3.43 6.78
N TYR A 82 -11.55 2.42 6.80
CA TYR A 82 -11.69 1.24 5.96
C TYR A 82 -12.46 0.14 6.69
N ARG A 83 -13.21 -0.69 5.96
CA ARG A 83 -13.78 -1.92 6.52
C ARG A 83 -12.79 -3.06 6.33
N GLY A 84 -12.45 -3.76 7.42
CA GLY A 84 -11.60 -4.95 7.38
C GLY A 84 -10.10 -4.72 7.61
N VAL A 85 -9.66 -3.47 7.72
CA VAL A 85 -8.31 -3.10 8.19
C VAL A 85 -8.42 -1.97 9.22
N ASP A 86 -7.54 -1.98 10.24
CA ASP A 86 -7.54 -0.94 11.28
C ASP A 86 -6.75 0.28 10.81
N ALA A 87 -7.34 1.00 9.85
CA ALA A 87 -6.78 2.21 9.28
C ALA A 87 -7.86 3.29 9.11
N GLN A 88 -7.45 4.56 9.25
CA GLN A 88 -8.31 5.73 9.12
C GLN A 88 -7.62 6.82 8.31
N LEU A 89 -8.42 7.67 7.69
CA LEU A 89 -7.98 8.88 6.99
C LEU A 89 -8.66 10.09 7.62
N THR A 90 -7.88 11.13 7.93
CA THR A 90 -8.41 12.43 8.32
C THR A 90 -8.03 13.47 7.27
N PHE A 91 -9.00 14.03 6.57
CA PHE A 91 -8.77 15.13 5.63
C PHE A 91 -8.52 16.44 6.38
N THR A 92 -7.48 17.16 5.96
CA THR A 92 -7.13 18.48 6.49
C THR A 92 -7.66 19.57 5.57
N LYS A 93 -8.21 20.63 6.17
CA LYS A 93 -8.74 21.81 5.48
C LYS A 93 -8.00 23.07 5.93
N ASP A 94 -7.86 24.04 5.04
CA ASP A 94 -7.37 25.37 5.39
C ASP A 94 -8.46 26.26 6.00
N ALA A 95 -8.10 27.51 6.31
CA ALA A 95 -9.02 28.51 6.89
C ALA A 95 -10.17 28.91 5.95
N SER A 96 -10.07 28.61 4.65
CA SER A 96 -11.13 28.85 3.66
C SER A 96 -12.07 27.65 3.51
N GLY A 97 -11.75 26.52 4.15
CA GLY A 97 -12.48 25.26 4.04
C GLY A 97 -12.03 24.38 2.87
N ALA A 98 -10.98 24.76 2.14
CA ALA A 98 -10.42 23.97 1.06
C ALA A 98 -9.59 22.81 1.60
N VAL A 99 -9.74 21.62 1.02
CA VAL A 99 -8.98 20.42 1.41
C VAL A 99 -7.52 20.57 0.97
N THR A 100 -6.59 20.55 1.91
CA THR A 100 -5.16 20.75 1.67
C THR A 100 -4.33 19.49 1.84
N GLY A 101 -4.91 18.42 2.38
CA GLY A 101 -4.22 17.15 2.56
C GLY A 101 -5.06 16.13 3.29
N LEU A 102 -4.39 15.04 3.67
CA LEU A 102 -4.93 14.03 4.57
C LEU A 102 -3.85 13.53 5.53
N ILE A 103 -4.30 12.80 6.55
CA ILE A 103 -3.44 12.07 7.48
C ILE A 103 -3.92 10.63 7.47
N LEU A 104 -3.00 9.69 7.22
CA LEU A 104 -3.24 8.26 7.37
C LEU A 104 -2.86 7.81 8.78
N HIS A 105 -3.82 7.17 9.44
CA HIS A 105 -3.68 6.58 10.77
C HIS A 105 -3.74 5.06 10.63
N GLN A 106 -2.75 4.35 11.18
CA GLN A 106 -2.69 2.88 11.17
C GLN A 106 -2.19 2.39 12.52
N ASP A 107 -2.75 1.28 13.01
CA ASP A 107 -2.32 0.73 14.30
C ASP A 107 -0.83 0.35 14.28
N GLY A 108 -0.10 0.78 15.31
CA GLY A 108 1.35 0.56 15.42
C GLY A 108 2.24 1.43 14.52
N VAL A 109 1.70 2.34 13.71
CA VAL A 109 2.46 3.24 12.82
C VAL A 109 2.20 4.71 13.20
N PRO A 110 3.22 5.60 13.23
CA PRO A 110 3.00 7.03 13.42
C PRO A 110 2.11 7.63 12.32
N ASP A 111 1.33 8.66 12.68
CA ASP A 111 0.51 9.42 11.73
C ASP A 111 1.32 9.87 10.51
N GLN A 112 0.81 9.57 9.32
CA GLN A 112 1.46 9.89 8.06
C GLN A 112 0.70 11.02 7.36
N PRO A 113 1.18 12.27 7.41
CA PRO A 113 0.57 13.37 6.67
C PRO A 113 0.91 13.29 5.18
N ALA A 114 -0.07 13.60 4.33
CA ALA A 114 0.07 13.68 2.89
C ALA A 114 -0.59 14.98 2.37
N PRO A 115 0.19 15.97 1.91
CA PRO A 115 -0.36 17.14 1.23
C PRO A 115 -1.11 16.75 -0.03
N LYS A 116 -2.20 17.47 -0.32
CA LYS A 116 -2.93 17.33 -1.58
C LYS A 116 -2.12 18.00 -2.69
N VAL A 117 -1.68 17.23 -3.66
CA VAL A 117 -0.82 17.71 -4.76
C VAL A 117 -1.57 17.88 -6.08
N SER A 118 -2.69 17.18 -6.24
CA SER A 118 -3.61 17.38 -7.35
C SER A 118 -5.07 17.32 -6.89
N SER A 119 -5.90 18.23 -7.42
CA SER A 119 -7.37 18.16 -7.33
C SER A 119 -8.00 17.53 -8.57
N GLU A 120 -7.21 17.32 -9.62
CA GLU A 120 -7.62 16.66 -10.85
C GLU A 120 -7.29 15.17 -10.72
N LEU A 121 -8.23 14.30 -11.09
CA LEU A 121 -7.88 12.93 -11.43
C LEU A 121 -6.75 13.03 -12.46
N PRO A 122 -5.64 12.28 -12.34
CA PRO A 122 -4.63 12.31 -13.38
C PRO A 122 -5.35 12.05 -14.71
N ALA A 123 -4.95 12.75 -15.77
CA ALA A 123 -5.44 12.41 -17.11
C ALA A 123 -5.31 10.89 -17.26
N ALA A 124 -6.25 10.20 -17.90
CA ALA A 124 -6.26 8.74 -17.99
C ALA A 124 -4.98 8.11 -18.61
N ALA A 125 -4.00 8.94 -18.99
CA ALA A 125 -2.64 8.58 -19.40
C ALA A 125 -1.58 8.61 -18.26
N ASP A 126 -1.79 9.34 -17.15
CA ASP A 126 -0.87 9.44 -15.99
C ASP A 126 -1.37 8.67 -14.77
N VAL A 127 -2.66 8.31 -14.73
CA VAL A 127 -3.03 7.06 -14.09
C VAL A 127 -2.36 6.02 -14.98
N VAL A 128 -1.31 5.34 -14.50
CA VAL A 128 -1.00 4.03 -15.05
C VAL A 128 -2.32 3.27 -14.95
N GLU A 129 -3.06 3.21 -16.06
CA GLU A 129 -4.26 2.43 -16.18
C GLU A 129 -3.82 1.01 -15.83
N ILE A 130 -3.99 0.62 -14.56
CA ILE A 130 -4.31 -0.75 -14.23
C ILE A 130 -5.79 -0.91 -14.59
N ARG A 131 -6.06 -0.74 -15.89
CA ARG A 131 -6.94 -1.60 -16.65
C ARG A 131 -6.20 -2.89 -17.05
N GLY A 132 -5.27 -3.35 -16.22
CA GLY A 132 -5.13 -4.78 -16.04
C GLY A 132 -6.32 -5.19 -15.20
N ASP A 133 -7.17 -6.07 -15.73
CA ASP A 133 -8.22 -6.74 -14.98
C ASP A 133 -7.77 -6.95 -13.53
N VAL A 134 -8.61 -6.60 -12.55
CA VAL A 134 -8.35 -6.95 -11.14
C VAL A 134 -8.39 -8.48 -11.08
N ALA A 135 -7.27 -9.10 -11.42
CA ALA A 135 -7.09 -10.52 -11.45
C ALA A 135 -7.38 -10.99 -10.04
N HIS A 136 -8.38 -11.85 -9.88
CA HIS A 136 -8.59 -12.49 -8.59
C HIS A 136 -7.32 -13.27 -8.28
N ARG A 137 -7.01 -13.46 -6.99
CA ARG A 137 -5.81 -14.21 -6.58
C ARG A 137 -5.65 -15.53 -7.36
N GLY A 138 -6.77 -16.22 -7.65
CA GLY A 138 -6.77 -17.45 -8.44
C GLY A 138 -6.35 -17.27 -9.91
N ASP A 139 -6.61 -16.13 -10.54
CA ASP A 139 -6.17 -15.84 -11.91
C ASP A 139 -4.64 -15.65 -11.94
N VAL A 140 -4.11 -14.93 -10.95
CA VAL A 140 -2.65 -14.74 -10.77
C VAL A 140 -1.94 -16.06 -10.47
N GLU A 141 -2.57 -16.93 -9.69
CA GLU A 141 -2.04 -18.28 -9.41
C GLU A 141 -1.97 -19.13 -10.70
N ASN A 142 -2.91 -18.97 -11.63
CA ASN A 142 -2.89 -19.64 -12.93
C ASN A 142 -1.81 -19.09 -13.87
N GLU A 143 -1.44 -17.81 -13.74
CA GLU A 143 -0.34 -17.18 -14.50
C GLU A 143 1.05 -17.69 -14.06
N LEU A 144 1.20 -18.10 -12.79
CA LEU A 144 2.50 -18.48 -12.23
C LEU A 144 3.17 -19.63 -12.98
N GLY A 145 2.44 -20.71 -13.26
CA GLY A 145 2.98 -21.90 -13.92
C GLY A 145 3.68 -21.62 -15.26
N PRO A 146 3.00 -21.02 -16.25
CA PRO A 146 3.62 -20.72 -17.55
C PRO A 146 4.76 -19.69 -17.44
N ILE A 147 4.66 -18.71 -16.54
CA ILE A 147 5.68 -17.68 -16.37
C ILE A 147 6.94 -18.22 -15.69
N GLU A 148 6.77 -19.07 -14.67
CA GLU A 148 7.87 -19.76 -14.01
C GLU A 148 8.61 -20.66 -15.01
N GLU A 149 7.89 -21.39 -15.85
CA GLU A 149 8.51 -22.23 -16.88
C GLU A 149 9.28 -21.38 -17.91
N ALA A 150 8.71 -20.25 -18.35
CA ALA A 150 9.39 -19.33 -19.25
C ALA A 150 10.71 -18.80 -18.63
N PHE A 151 10.68 -18.40 -17.36
CA PHE A 151 11.87 -17.98 -16.63
C PHE A 151 12.89 -19.11 -16.48
N ARG A 152 12.46 -20.31 -16.11
CA ARG A 152 13.36 -21.48 -15.97
C ARG A 152 14.00 -21.90 -17.30
N SER A 153 13.27 -21.76 -18.40
CA SER A 153 13.76 -22.11 -19.73
C SER A 153 14.85 -21.14 -20.23
N VAL A 154 14.72 -19.85 -19.91
CA VAL A 154 15.68 -18.80 -20.29
C VAL A 154 15.90 -17.83 -19.11
N PRO A 155 16.72 -18.19 -18.11
CA PRO A 155 16.89 -17.38 -16.87
C PRO A 155 17.58 -16.03 -17.07
N ASP A 156 18.29 -15.86 -18.18
CA ASP A 156 19.01 -14.64 -18.55
C ASP A 156 18.12 -13.66 -19.34
N ASP A 157 16.90 -14.06 -19.72
CA ASP A 157 15.95 -13.16 -20.35
C ASP A 157 15.35 -12.22 -19.29
N ASN A 158 15.68 -10.94 -19.41
CA ASN A 158 15.24 -9.92 -18.46
C ASN A 158 13.71 -9.76 -18.43
N ASN A 159 13.00 -9.99 -19.54
CA ASN A 159 11.55 -9.88 -19.57
C ASN A 159 10.91 -11.05 -18.81
N ASN A 160 11.40 -12.27 -19.02
CA ASN A 160 10.91 -13.44 -18.29
C ASN A 160 11.19 -13.30 -16.79
N ARG A 161 12.37 -12.81 -16.43
CA ARG A 161 12.75 -12.54 -15.05
C ARG A 161 11.86 -11.47 -14.40
N ARG A 162 11.60 -10.35 -15.09
CA ARG A 162 10.68 -9.30 -14.60
C ARG A 162 9.26 -9.84 -14.42
N ALA A 163 8.73 -10.53 -15.41
CA ALA A 163 7.37 -11.10 -15.35
C ALA A 163 7.22 -12.08 -14.18
N TYR A 164 8.24 -12.91 -13.96
CA TYR A 164 8.25 -13.83 -12.82
C TYR A 164 8.29 -13.11 -11.48
N ALA A 165 9.15 -12.09 -11.33
CA ALA A 165 9.20 -11.28 -10.12
C ALA A 165 7.87 -10.54 -9.84
N ASP A 166 7.23 -9.99 -10.87
CA ASP A 166 5.94 -9.29 -10.73
C ASP A 166 4.82 -10.23 -10.24
N VAL A 167 4.71 -11.42 -10.82
CA VAL A 167 3.71 -12.41 -10.39
C VAL A 167 3.98 -12.89 -8.97
N LEU A 168 5.25 -13.13 -8.61
CA LEU A 168 5.63 -13.47 -7.23
C LEU A 168 5.24 -12.36 -6.25
N PHE A 169 5.49 -11.11 -6.62
CA PHE A 169 5.12 -9.94 -5.82
C PHE A 169 3.59 -9.86 -5.63
N ARG A 170 2.81 -9.98 -6.71
CA ARG A 170 1.33 -9.98 -6.69
C ARG A 170 0.75 -11.11 -5.83
N LEU A 171 1.44 -12.26 -5.76
CA LEU A 171 1.07 -13.40 -4.93
C LEU A 171 1.52 -13.27 -3.46
N GLY A 172 2.29 -12.23 -3.12
CA GLY A 172 2.82 -12.00 -1.77
C GLY A 172 4.10 -12.77 -1.47
N ASN A 173 4.75 -13.38 -2.46
CA ASN A 173 6.04 -14.07 -2.31
C ASN A 173 7.20 -13.05 -2.36
N ILE A 174 7.17 -12.07 -1.47
CA ILE A 174 8.01 -10.86 -1.53
C ILE A 174 9.51 -11.17 -1.52
N TRP A 175 9.97 -12.08 -0.66
CA TRP A 175 11.38 -12.47 -0.59
C TRP A 175 11.91 -13.09 -1.90
N GLN A 176 11.08 -13.89 -2.56
CA GLN A 176 11.45 -14.51 -3.83
C GLN A 176 11.39 -13.50 -4.97
N ALA A 177 10.38 -12.62 -4.96
CA ALA A 177 10.29 -11.52 -5.91
C ALA A 177 11.53 -10.62 -5.83
N ASP A 178 12.01 -10.31 -4.62
CA ASP A 178 13.22 -9.50 -4.41
C ASP A 178 14.47 -10.15 -5.02
N ASP A 179 14.69 -11.44 -4.72
CA ASP A 179 15.84 -12.17 -5.27
C ASP A 179 15.83 -12.20 -6.81
N VAL A 180 14.65 -12.42 -7.39
CA VAL A 180 14.49 -12.49 -8.85
C VAL A 180 14.72 -11.13 -9.50
N ILE A 181 14.21 -10.04 -8.92
CA ILE A 181 14.31 -8.69 -9.49
C ILE A 181 15.64 -8.00 -9.21
N ALA A 182 16.35 -8.36 -8.13
CA ALA A 182 17.55 -7.65 -7.67
C ALA A 182 18.61 -7.41 -8.77
N PRO A 183 18.93 -8.38 -9.65
CA PRO A 183 19.88 -8.15 -10.74
C PRO A 183 19.40 -7.08 -11.74
N LEU A 184 18.08 -7.00 -11.98
CA LEU A 184 17.49 -6.02 -12.88
C LEU A 184 17.36 -4.65 -12.22
N ALA A 185 17.01 -4.61 -10.93
CA ALA A 185 16.86 -3.35 -10.19
C ALA A 185 18.22 -2.68 -9.88
N THR A 186 19.32 -3.43 -9.79
CA THR A 186 20.65 -2.89 -9.44
C THR A 186 21.54 -2.61 -10.65
N ALA A 187 21.20 -3.12 -11.84
CA ALA A 187 21.98 -2.91 -13.05
C ALA A 187 22.03 -1.43 -13.46
N SER A 188 23.15 -0.94 -13.99
CA SER A 188 23.19 0.43 -14.54
C SER A 188 22.26 0.62 -15.74
N SER A 189 21.84 -0.47 -16.38
CA SER A 189 20.93 -0.50 -17.53
C SER A 189 19.47 -0.81 -17.15
N SER A 190 19.09 -0.71 -15.87
CA SER A 190 17.70 -0.88 -15.45
C SER A 190 16.79 0.07 -16.22
N ASN A 191 15.62 -0.41 -16.65
CA ASN A 191 14.55 0.45 -17.14
C ASN A 191 13.60 0.81 -16.00
N LEU A 192 12.60 1.64 -16.33
CA LEU A 192 11.61 2.15 -15.38
C LEU A 192 10.89 1.04 -14.63
N ASP A 193 10.41 0.00 -15.33
CA ASP A 193 9.64 -1.09 -14.71
C ASP A 193 10.49 -1.87 -13.69
N ASP A 194 11.76 -2.13 -14.01
CA ASP A 194 12.69 -2.85 -13.13
C ASP A 194 12.94 -2.07 -11.83
N LEU A 195 13.12 -0.75 -11.95
CA LEU A 195 13.35 0.14 -10.81
C LEU A 195 12.10 0.29 -9.95
N GLN A 196 10.93 0.50 -10.58
CA GLN A 196 9.66 0.64 -9.87
C GLN A 196 9.28 -0.64 -9.11
N LEU A 197 9.41 -1.81 -9.75
CA LEU A 197 9.13 -3.09 -9.10
C LEU A 197 10.09 -3.34 -7.94
N GLY A 198 11.39 -3.09 -8.13
CA GLY A 198 12.40 -3.22 -7.07
C GLY A 198 12.16 -2.26 -5.88
N ALA A 199 11.78 -1.01 -6.14
CA ALA A 199 11.50 -0.02 -5.10
C ALA A 199 10.26 -0.40 -4.28
N ARG A 200 9.18 -0.84 -4.94
CA ARG A 200 7.95 -1.32 -4.28
C ARG A 200 8.20 -2.54 -3.40
N ILE A 201 8.98 -3.51 -3.89
CA ILE A 201 9.38 -4.68 -3.12
C ILE A 201 10.19 -4.26 -1.88
N SER A 202 11.14 -3.34 -2.03
CA SER A 202 11.98 -2.84 -0.93
C SER A 202 11.16 -2.15 0.16
N LEU A 203 10.15 -1.34 -0.21
CA LEU A 203 9.21 -0.72 0.74
C LEU A 203 8.42 -1.77 1.55
N MET A 204 7.92 -2.83 0.90
CA MET A 204 7.19 -3.90 1.60
C MET A 204 8.08 -4.71 2.55
N MET A 205 9.40 -4.72 2.30
CA MET A 205 10.39 -5.33 3.17
C MET A 205 10.91 -4.38 4.26
N SER A 206 10.43 -3.13 4.30
CA SER A 206 10.95 -2.06 5.17
C SER A 206 12.44 -1.74 4.94
N ASP A 207 12.96 -2.04 3.74
CA ASP A 207 14.32 -1.66 3.31
C ASP A 207 14.25 -0.27 2.66
N TYR A 208 14.06 0.75 3.50
CA TYR A 208 13.86 2.13 3.06
C TYR A 208 15.10 2.72 2.38
N ASP A 209 16.30 2.33 2.82
CA ASP A 209 17.55 2.79 2.21
C ASP A 209 17.65 2.30 0.75
N ARG A 210 17.31 1.02 0.50
CA ARG A 210 17.27 0.49 -0.86
C ARG A 210 16.14 1.08 -1.69
N ALA A 211 14.97 1.27 -1.08
CA ALA A 211 13.84 1.91 -1.75
C ALA A 211 14.21 3.32 -2.23
N GLU A 212 14.77 4.16 -1.35
CA GLU A 212 15.24 5.51 -1.67
C GLU A 212 16.26 5.51 -2.80
N MET A 213 17.29 4.66 -2.72
CA MET A 213 18.28 4.53 -3.80
C MET A 213 17.69 4.14 -5.16
N LEU A 214 16.62 3.35 -5.18
CA LEU A 214 15.95 2.96 -6.42
C LEU A 214 15.03 4.05 -6.95
N PHE A 215 14.35 4.80 -6.06
CA PHE A 215 13.53 5.95 -6.44
C PHE A 215 14.36 7.09 -7.03
N GLU A 216 15.55 7.36 -6.50
CA GLU A 216 16.50 8.35 -7.03
C GLU A 216 16.99 8.04 -8.45
N ARG A 217 16.73 6.82 -8.95
CA ARG A 217 17.14 6.37 -10.28
C ARG A 217 16.00 6.36 -11.30
N LEU A 218 14.76 6.62 -10.89
CA LEU A 218 13.60 6.76 -11.77
C LEU A 218 13.67 8.07 -12.56
#